data_AF-A0A417L151-F1
#
_entry.id   AF-A0A417L151-F1
#
_cell.length_a   1.000
_cell.length_b   1.000
_cell.length_c   1.000
_cell.angle_alpha   90.00
_cell.angle_beta   90.00
_cell.angle_gamma   90.00
#
_symmetry.space_group_name_H-M   'P 1'
#
loop_
_entity.id
_entity.type
_entity.pdbx_description
1 polymer ?
#
loop_
_entity_poly.entity_id
_entity_poly.type
_entity_poly.pdbx_seq_one_letter_code
_entity_poly.pdbx_strand_id
1 'polypeptide(L)'
;MKIKKFKYLFLTGTCLLACMACSKDDDHGVDPSADAKLAITIKAAGAKTKAYNRDDLNELQGEANINNLAVIVFSADGSTVYGSKWEPVQTEYSATLTDVPAKAAKARILIVANVPEAVISGITSYDSFQSKLVDLASQSQTSLGMSSRVIDTNEPLIAGDNYLGYTAMGEQNVNGISSPLYLTRVPARVDLVTVDTKFAGTKLAGNSVRLEQVSVVNRKTRAFYFSEGEWGAVEADGALDSSPIVSLNTVINDVNPLTGTNYVTYVMENTDTAAPTSIRIKASLVNKSGAVAQTKTFTSPINLNGINLGYGHNLIKRNYVYRVWVTFGENSFDPETTLIVRVEVVDWGPVSQDVVID
;
A
#
# COMPACT_ATOMS: atom_id res chain seq x y z
N MET A 1 19.67 -73.11 -40.97
CA MET A 1 21.14 -72.96 -40.93
C MET A 1 21.51 -71.53 -41.28
N LYS A 2 22.19 -70.84 -40.35
CA LYS A 2 23.07 -69.66 -40.49
C LYS A 2 22.50 -68.31 -41.01
N ILE A 3 22.51 -67.40 -40.04
CA ILE A 3 22.58 -65.92 -40.02
C ILE A 3 23.60 -65.32 -41.02
N LYS A 4 23.26 -64.13 -41.54
CA LYS A 4 24.07 -62.89 -41.82
C LYS A 4 23.54 -62.21 -43.09
N LYS A 5 23.44 -60.89 -43.28
CA LYS A 5 23.74 -59.66 -42.51
C LYS A 5 23.10 -58.47 -43.28
N PHE A 6 22.50 -57.54 -42.55
CA PHE A 6 22.56 -56.07 -42.67
C PHE A 6 22.90 -55.41 -44.01
N LYS A 7 22.03 -54.47 -44.43
CA LYS A 7 22.40 -53.08 -44.81
C LYS A 7 21.20 -52.15 -44.61
N TYR A 8 21.37 -51.13 -43.77
CA TYR A 8 20.49 -49.97 -43.60
C TYR A 8 20.52 -49.05 -44.82
N LEU A 9 19.40 -48.41 -45.16
CA LEU A 9 19.36 -46.96 -45.48
C LEU A 9 17.91 -46.42 -45.50
N PHE A 10 17.64 -45.43 -44.64
CA PHE A 10 16.71 -44.28 -44.72
C PHE A 10 15.39 -44.37 -45.51
N LEU A 11 14.25 -44.03 -44.87
CA LEU A 11 13.45 -42.81 -45.15
C LEU A 11 12.20 -42.71 -44.25
N THR A 12 12.07 -41.56 -43.54
CA THR A 12 10.85 -40.75 -43.27
C THR A 12 9.52 -41.47 -42.99
N GLY A 13 8.81 -41.29 -41.87
CA GLY A 13 8.54 -40.04 -41.16
C GLY A 13 7.19 -39.46 -41.61
N THR A 14 6.06 -39.93 -41.06
CA THR A 14 4.76 -39.24 -41.14
C THR A 14 3.87 -39.65 -39.96
N CYS A 15 3.94 -38.90 -38.85
CA CYS A 15 2.89 -38.93 -37.83
C CYS A 15 1.91 -37.80 -38.15
N LEU A 16 0.65 -38.15 -38.42
CA LEU A 16 -0.44 -37.20 -38.48
C LEU A 16 -0.62 -36.51 -37.12
N LEU A 17 -0.48 -35.20 -37.12
CA LEU A 17 -0.95 -34.30 -36.07
C LEU A 17 -2.47 -34.16 -36.18
N ALA A 18 -3.19 -34.62 -35.15
CA ALA A 18 -4.57 -34.21 -34.91
C ALA A 18 -4.52 -32.86 -34.19
N CYS A 19 -4.95 -31.80 -34.87
CA CYS A 19 -5.21 -30.50 -34.28
C CYS A 19 -6.36 -30.61 -33.27
N MET A 20 -6.08 -30.54 -31.97
CA MET A 20 -7.07 -30.07 -31.01
C MET A 20 -7.05 -28.54 -31.06
N ALA A 21 -8.18 -27.98 -31.46
CA ALA A 21 -8.41 -26.55 -31.53
C ALA A 21 -8.32 -25.93 -30.12
N CYS A 22 -7.46 -24.92 -29.99
CA CYS A 22 -7.44 -24.01 -28.86
C CYS A 22 -8.83 -23.36 -28.71
N SER A 23 -9.38 -23.38 -27.51
CA SER A 23 -10.44 -22.46 -27.12
C SER A 23 -9.92 -21.04 -27.32
N LYS A 24 -10.66 -20.26 -28.10
CA LYS A 24 -10.54 -18.81 -28.13
C LYS A 24 -10.97 -18.31 -26.77
N ASP A 25 -10.02 -17.91 -25.95
CA ASP A 25 -10.28 -16.94 -24.90
C ASP A 25 -10.34 -15.57 -25.59
N ASP A 26 -11.45 -14.86 -25.37
CA ASP A 26 -11.67 -13.53 -25.90
C ASP A 26 -10.69 -12.55 -25.22
N ASP A 27 -9.56 -12.33 -25.87
CA ASP A 27 -8.50 -11.41 -25.48
C ASP A 27 -8.99 -9.97 -25.67
N HIS A 28 -9.80 -9.50 -24.72
CA HIS A 28 -10.39 -8.16 -24.76
C HIS A 28 -9.33 -7.11 -24.40
N GLY A 29 -8.76 -6.45 -25.41
CA GLY A 29 -8.01 -5.19 -25.27
C GLY A 29 -6.56 -5.19 -25.75
N VAL A 30 -6.02 -6.33 -26.19
CA VAL A 30 -4.68 -6.38 -26.78
C VAL A 30 -4.75 -5.99 -28.25
N ASP A 31 -4.00 -4.95 -28.65
CA ASP A 31 -3.88 -4.62 -30.06
C ASP A 31 -3.13 -5.78 -30.77
N PRO A 32 -3.70 -6.38 -31.84
CA PRO A 32 -3.08 -7.50 -32.56
C PRO A 32 -1.75 -7.15 -33.26
N SER A 33 -1.30 -5.89 -33.20
CA SER A 33 0.00 -5.41 -33.67
C SER A 33 1.08 -5.30 -32.59
N ALA A 34 0.90 -5.88 -31.40
CA ALA A 34 1.93 -5.92 -30.37
C ALA A 34 3.24 -6.56 -30.90
N ASP A 35 4.28 -5.74 -31.07
CA ASP A 35 5.59 -6.11 -31.61
C ASP A 35 6.74 -5.93 -30.59
N ALA A 36 6.41 -5.50 -29.38
CA ALA A 36 7.32 -5.34 -28.25
C ALA A 36 6.79 -6.06 -27.01
N LYS A 37 7.69 -6.38 -26.07
CA LYS A 37 7.34 -6.90 -24.76
C LYS A 37 8.23 -6.35 -23.66
N LEU A 38 7.67 -6.21 -22.46
CA LEU A 38 8.35 -5.70 -21.27
C LEU A 38 8.56 -6.82 -20.25
N ALA A 39 9.77 -6.83 -19.67
CA ALA A 39 10.08 -7.55 -18.45
C ALA A 39 10.34 -6.52 -17.33
N ILE A 40 9.60 -6.62 -16.23
CA ILE A 40 9.63 -5.65 -15.14
C ILE A 40 9.98 -6.34 -13.83
N THR A 41 10.89 -5.74 -13.06
CA THR A 41 11.18 -6.14 -11.69
C THR A 41 10.79 -5.02 -10.74
N ILE A 42 10.00 -5.36 -9.72
CA ILE A 42 9.50 -4.41 -8.73
C ILE A 42 9.93 -4.78 -7.31
N LYS A 43 9.81 -3.81 -6.42
CA LYS A 43 9.99 -3.94 -4.98
C LYS A 43 8.92 -3.14 -4.25
N ALA A 44 8.33 -3.70 -3.21
CA ALA A 44 7.46 -2.94 -2.31
C ALA A 44 8.27 -1.80 -1.68
N ALA A 45 7.73 -0.58 -1.68
CA ALA A 45 8.42 0.59 -1.16
C ALA A 45 8.50 0.55 0.37
N GLY A 46 9.71 0.73 0.89
CA GLY A 46 9.98 1.11 2.28
C GLY A 46 10.42 2.58 2.39
N ALA A 47 11.09 2.95 3.49
CA ALA A 47 11.59 4.31 3.75
C ALA A 47 12.43 4.91 2.61
N LYS A 48 12.30 6.23 2.38
CA LYS A 48 13.01 7.02 1.34
C LYS A 48 14.39 7.57 1.76
N THR A 49 14.92 7.25 2.95
CA THR A 49 16.12 7.94 3.49
C THR A 49 17.38 7.08 3.52
N LYS A 50 18.54 7.72 3.26
CA LYS A 50 19.90 7.15 3.34
C LYS A 50 20.37 6.82 4.77
N ALA A 51 19.51 6.96 5.78
CA ALA A 51 19.85 6.69 7.17
C ALA A 51 19.12 5.42 7.62
N TYR A 52 19.87 4.32 7.71
CA TYR A 52 19.38 3.10 8.34
C TYR A 52 19.03 3.39 9.81
N ASN A 53 17.75 3.27 10.15
CA ASN A 53 17.29 3.20 11.52
C ASN A 53 16.99 1.73 11.84
N ARG A 54 17.81 1.13 12.71
CA ARG A 54 17.66 -0.28 13.13
C ARG A 54 16.31 -0.55 13.82
N ASP A 55 15.64 0.50 14.30
CA ASP A 55 14.36 0.42 15.00
C ASP A 55 13.14 0.62 14.06
N ASP A 56 13.36 0.85 12.76
CA ASP A 56 12.30 1.04 11.77
C ASP A 56 11.83 -0.28 11.14
N LEU A 57 11.12 -1.07 11.94
CA LEU A 57 10.41 -2.29 11.51
C LEU A 57 8.95 -2.20 11.93
N ASN A 58 8.22 -1.32 11.25
CA ASN A 58 6.78 -1.10 11.44
C ASN A 58 5.89 -2.07 10.68
N GLU A 59 6.46 -2.81 9.73
CA GLU A 59 5.71 -3.73 8.90
C GLU A 59 5.26 -4.96 9.70
N LEU A 60 3.96 -5.25 9.64
CA LEU A 60 3.39 -6.48 10.15
C LEU A 60 3.51 -7.57 9.08
N GLN A 61 3.63 -8.83 9.52
CA GLN A 61 3.71 -9.97 8.62
C GLN A 61 2.56 -9.95 7.60
N GLY A 62 2.90 -10.06 6.31
CA GLY A 62 1.95 -10.07 5.20
C GLY A 62 1.71 -8.71 4.55
N GLU A 63 2.11 -7.58 5.17
CA GLU A 63 1.86 -6.24 4.60
C GLU A 63 2.75 -5.95 3.39
N ALA A 64 3.81 -6.74 3.17
CA ALA A 64 4.66 -6.73 1.98
C ALA A 64 4.24 -7.75 0.90
N ASN A 65 3.12 -8.47 1.11
CA ASN A 65 2.65 -9.45 0.13
C ASN A 65 2.29 -8.78 -1.19
N ILE A 66 2.74 -9.39 -2.27
CA ILE A 66 2.39 -9.08 -3.64
C ILE A 66 1.63 -10.32 -4.15
N ASN A 67 0.31 -10.32 -3.95
CA ASN A 67 -0.55 -11.44 -4.34
C ASN A 67 -0.69 -11.49 -5.86
N ASN A 68 -0.80 -10.33 -6.50
CA ASN A 68 -0.83 -10.18 -7.95
C ASN A 68 -0.09 -8.90 -8.36
N LEU A 69 0.33 -8.87 -9.63
CA LEU A 69 0.91 -7.71 -10.28
C LEU A 69 0.19 -7.44 -11.60
N ALA A 70 -0.05 -6.17 -11.89
CA ALA A 70 -0.56 -5.73 -13.16
C ALA A 70 0.31 -4.63 -13.76
N VAL A 71 0.56 -4.72 -15.06
CA VAL A 71 1.27 -3.71 -15.83
C VAL A 71 0.36 -3.30 -16.98
N ILE A 72 0.24 -1.99 -17.17
CA ILE A 72 -0.49 -1.41 -18.29
C ILE A 72 0.45 -0.47 -19.04
N VAL A 73 0.50 -0.66 -20.36
CA VAL A 73 1.32 0.10 -21.29
C VAL A 73 0.37 0.87 -22.19
N PHE A 74 0.35 2.18 -22.06
CA PHE A 74 -0.46 3.08 -22.89
C PHE A 74 0.38 3.68 -24.02
N SER A 75 -0.29 4.23 -25.03
CA SER A 75 0.32 5.20 -25.93
C SER A 75 0.88 6.40 -25.16
N ALA A 76 1.84 7.12 -25.75
CA ALA A 76 2.49 8.26 -25.10
C ALA A 76 1.50 9.37 -24.66
N ASP A 77 0.40 9.54 -25.37
CA ASP A 77 -0.68 10.47 -25.04
C ASP A 77 -1.74 9.87 -24.08
N GLY A 78 -1.61 8.59 -23.72
CA GLY A 78 -2.53 7.87 -22.85
C GLY A 78 -3.87 7.52 -23.49
N SER A 79 -4.10 7.81 -24.78
CA SER A 79 -5.41 7.64 -25.43
C SER A 79 -5.78 6.18 -25.71
N THR A 80 -4.80 5.28 -25.81
CA THR A 80 -5.00 3.86 -26.10
C THR A 80 -4.10 2.97 -25.24
N VAL A 81 -4.51 1.72 -25.04
CA VAL A 81 -3.69 0.67 -24.42
C VAL A 81 -2.90 -0.05 -25.52
N TYR A 82 -1.58 -0.03 -25.43
CA TYR A 82 -0.68 -0.84 -26.26
C TYR A 82 -0.62 -2.30 -25.80
N GLY A 83 -0.77 -2.53 -24.51
CA GLY A 83 -0.90 -3.86 -23.94
C GLY A 83 -1.01 -3.81 -22.43
N SER A 84 -1.47 -4.90 -21.85
CA SER A 84 -1.57 -5.08 -20.41
C SER A 84 -1.32 -6.53 -20.04
N LYS A 85 -0.94 -6.75 -18.78
CA LYS A 85 -0.80 -8.08 -18.22
C LYS A 85 -1.12 -8.02 -16.75
N TRP A 86 -1.96 -8.93 -16.27
CA TRP A 86 -2.24 -9.17 -14.85
C TRP A 86 -1.88 -10.62 -14.55
N GLU A 87 -1.11 -10.88 -13.49
CA GLU A 87 -0.81 -12.24 -13.07
C GLU A 87 -0.83 -12.36 -11.54
N PRO A 88 -1.31 -13.50 -11.00
CA PRO A 88 -1.05 -13.87 -9.63
C PRO A 88 0.44 -14.25 -9.50
N VAL A 89 1.16 -13.57 -8.59
CA VAL A 89 2.59 -13.83 -8.36
C VAL A 89 2.85 -14.44 -6.98
N GLN A 90 2.02 -14.11 -5.98
CA GLN A 90 2.05 -14.70 -4.63
C GLN A 90 3.44 -14.65 -3.97
N THR A 91 4.10 -13.49 -4.07
CA THR A 91 5.42 -13.25 -3.48
C THR A 91 5.35 -12.23 -2.34
N GLU A 92 6.49 -11.97 -1.70
CA GLU A 92 6.64 -10.93 -0.68
C GLU A 92 7.85 -10.05 -1.05
N TYR A 93 7.76 -8.76 -0.78
CA TYR A 93 8.79 -7.72 -1.01
C TYR A 93 9.16 -7.41 -2.46
N SER A 94 9.28 -8.40 -3.33
CA SER A 94 9.63 -8.21 -4.73
C SER A 94 8.89 -9.19 -5.63
N ALA A 95 8.72 -8.78 -6.89
CA ALA A 95 8.12 -9.61 -7.91
C ALA A 95 8.71 -9.24 -9.27
N THR A 96 8.60 -10.18 -10.20
CA THR A 96 8.96 -9.99 -11.59
C THR A 96 7.77 -10.40 -12.44
N LEU A 97 7.50 -9.62 -13.48
CA LEU A 97 6.53 -9.95 -14.50
C LEU A 97 7.19 -9.82 -15.87
N THR A 98 7.22 -10.92 -16.61
CA THR A 98 7.82 -10.99 -17.95
C THR A 98 6.76 -11.00 -19.04
N ASP A 99 7.20 -10.77 -20.27
CA ASP A 99 6.36 -10.91 -21.47
C ASP A 99 5.07 -10.09 -21.41
N VAL A 100 5.13 -8.89 -20.81
CA VAL A 100 4.01 -7.94 -20.84
C VAL A 100 3.92 -7.38 -22.27
N PRO A 101 2.78 -7.54 -22.98
CA PRO A 101 2.65 -7.07 -24.35
C PRO A 101 2.74 -5.53 -24.42
N ALA A 102 3.37 -5.03 -25.49
CA ALA A 102 3.55 -3.61 -25.76
C ALA A 102 3.70 -3.36 -27.27
N LYS A 103 3.99 -2.11 -27.64
CA LYS A 103 4.35 -1.72 -29.01
C LYS A 103 5.70 -1.03 -29.05
N ALA A 104 6.42 -1.17 -30.15
CA ALA A 104 7.66 -0.47 -30.45
C ALA A 104 7.40 1.02 -30.74
N ALA A 105 7.05 1.76 -29.70
CA ALA A 105 6.66 3.17 -29.75
C ALA A 105 6.93 3.84 -28.40
N LYS A 106 6.84 5.17 -28.36
CA LYS A 106 6.81 5.88 -27.07
C LYS A 106 5.56 5.46 -26.30
N ALA A 107 5.74 5.19 -25.02
CA ALA A 107 4.72 4.62 -24.17
C ALA A 107 4.67 5.32 -22.81
N ARG A 108 3.54 5.13 -22.14
CA ARG A 108 3.33 5.46 -20.73
C ARG A 108 3.07 4.15 -19.98
N ILE A 109 3.87 3.86 -18.96
CA ILE A 109 3.84 2.59 -18.24
C ILE A 109 3.40 2.85 -16.80
N LEU A 110 2.52 1.99 -16.30
CA LEU A 110 2.08 1.99 -14.91
C LEU A 110 2.04 0.56 -14.37
N ILE A 111 2.50 0.40 -13.13
CA ILE A 111 2.50 -0.87 -12.42
C ILE A 111 1.69 -0.74 -11.14
N VAL A 112 0.81 -1.71 -10.90
CA VAL A 112 0.01 -1.81 -9.68
C VAL A 112 0.03 -3.24 -9.14
N ALA A 113 -0.04 -3.39 -7.82
CA ALA A 113 -0.08 -4.68 -7.15
C ALA A 113 -1.32 -4.80 -6.26
N ASN A 114 -1.74 -6.04 -6.00
CA ASN A 114 -2.91 -6.37 -5.19
C ASN A 114 -4.19 -5.69 -5.70
N VAL A 115 -4.37 -5.72 -7.02
CA VAL A 115 -5.49 -5.14 -7.74
C VAL A 115 -6.39 -6.26 -8.27
N PRO A 116 -7.74 -6.10 -8.25
CA PRO A 116 -8.62 -7.07 -8.91
C PRO A 116 -8.40 -7.08 -10.43
N GLU A 117 -8.34 -8.26 -11.03
CA GLU A 117 -8.17 -8.43 -12.49
C GLU A 117 -9.23 -7.67 -13.29
N ALA A 118 -10.48 -7.68 -12.83
CA ALA A 118 -11.60 -6.98 -13.46
C ALA A 118 -11.43 -5.45 -13.53
N VAL A 119 -10.60 -4.86 -12.66
CA VAL A 119 -10.26 -3.43 -12.75
C VAL A 119 -9.36 -3.20 -13.95
N ILE A 120 -8.40 -4.09 -14.18
CA ILE A 120 -7.39 -3.99 -15.24
C ILE A 120 -7.98 -4.31 -16.61
N SER A 121 -8.81 -5.35 -16.71
CA SER A 121 -9.46 -5.74 -17.96
C SER A 121 -10.43 -4.68 -18.50
N GLY A 122 -10.91 -3.78 -17.65
CA GLY A 122 -11.80 -2.68 -18.03
C GLY A 122 -11.09 -1.37 -18.42
N ILE A 123 -9.75 -1.34 -18.46
CA ILE A 123 -8.98 -0.14 -18.78
C ILE A 123 -8.82 0.00 -20.30
N THR A 124 -9.17 1.17 -20.83
CA THR A 124 -9.06 1.48 -22.27
C THR A 124 -8.16 2.67 -22.56
N SER A 125 -7.91 3.52 -21.57
CA SER A 125 -7.04 4.71 -21.65
C SER A 125 -6.44 5.04 -20.28
N TYR A 126 -5.41 5.88 -20.27
CA TYR A 126 -4.78 6.37 -19.04
C TYR A 126 -5.82 7.07 -18.14
N ASP A 127 -6.62 7.99 -18.69
CA ASP A 127 -7.67 8.70 -17.96
C ASP A 127 -8.73 7.75 -17.36
N SER A 128 -9.06 6.68 -18.09
CA SER A 128 -10.00 5.67 -17.61
C SER A 128 -9.47 4.93 -16.38
N PHE A 129 -8.15 4.79 -16.25
CA PHE A 129 -7.53 4.18 -15.07
C PHE A 129 -7.28 5.21 -13.97
N GLN A 130 -6.85 6.42 -14.32
CA GLN A 130 -6.62 7.51 -13.37
C GLN A 130 -7.90 7.85 -12.58
N SER A 131 -9.08 7.67 -13.17
CA SER A 131 -10.37 7.86 -12.50
C SER A 131 -10.85 6.66 -11.66
N LYS A 132 -10.17 5.50 -11.69
CA LYS A 132 -10.55 4.33 -10.90
C LYS A 132 -10.19 4.53 -9.43
N LEU A 133 -11.10 4.08 -8.58
CA LEU A 133 -10.95 4.11 -7.13
C LEU A 133 -10.75 2.70 -6.58
N VAL A 134 -9.90 2.60 -5.56
CA VAL A 134 -9.77 1.43 -4.69
C VAL A 134 -10.52 1.70 -3.39
N ASP A 135 -11.31 0.72 -2.94
CA ASP A 135 -12.05 0.79 -1.69
C ASP A 135 -11.19 0.37 -0.49
N LEU A 136 -11.36 1.03 0.65
CA LEU A 136 -10.72 0.66 1.92
C LEU A 136 -11.12 -0.73 2.40
N ALA A 137 -12.33 -1.17 2.05
CA ALA A 137 -12.81 -2.51 2.36
C ALA A 137 -12.03 -3.64 1.66
N SER A 138 -11.32 -3.36 0.55
CA SER A 138 -10.46 -4.34 -0.09
C SER A 138 -9.05 -4.40 0.51
N GLN A 139 -8.72 -3.48 1.43
CA GLN A 139 -7.41 -3.41 2.06
C GLN A 139 -7.38 -4.29 3.31
N SER A 140 -6.37 -5.14 3.40
CA SER A 140 -6.15 -6.01 4.56
C SER A 140 -4.67 -6.20 4.81
N GLN A 141 -4.31 -6.71 5.98
CA GLN A 141 -2.91 -6.94 6.35
C GLN A 141 -2.17 -7.80 5.33
N THR A 142 -2.84 -8.73 4.66
CA THR A 142 -2.24 -9.63 3.65
C THR A 142 -2.52 -9.19 2.21
N SER A 143 -3.14 -8.03 1.98
CA SER A 143 -3.47 -7.52 0.66
C SER A 143 -3.66 -6.00 0.71
N LEU A 144 -2.57 -5.27 0.54
CA LEU A 144 -2.55 -3.80 0.46
C LEU A 144 -2.28 -3.38 -0.99
N GLY A 145 -3.14 -2.56 -1.56
CA GLY A 145 -2.94 -2.02 -2.92
C GLY A 145 -1.66 -1.19 -2.97
N MET A 146 -0.85 -1.39 -4.00
CA MET A 146 0.40 -0.64 -4.21
C MET A 146 0.51 -0.18 -5.66
N SER A 147 1.25 0.91 -5.89
CA SER A 147 1.47 1.44 -7.24
C SER A 147 2.86 2.04 -7.41
N SER A 148 3.38 1.99 -8.63
CA SER A 148 4.54 2.80 -9.02
C SER A 148 4.11 4.26 -9.24
N ARG A 149 5.11 5.11 -9.51
CA ARG A 149 4.91 6.34 -10.31
C ARG A 149 4.51 6.00 -11.75
N VAL A 150 4.04 6.99 -12.49
CA VAL A 150 3.87 6.88 -13.95
C VAL A 150 5.22 7.02 -14.65
N ILE A 151 5.45 6.22 -15.67
CA ILE A 151 6.73 6.19 -16.40
C ILE A 151 6.47 6.47 -17.86
N ASP A 152 6.78 7.69 -18.27
CA ASP A 152 6.81 8.05 -19.68
C ASP A 152 8.18 7.67 -20.24
N THR A 153 8.19 6.90 -21.33
CA THR A 153 9.44 6.50 -21.98
C THR A 153 10.09 7.70 -22.66
N ASN A 154 11.38 7.94 -22.40
CA ASN A 154 12.15 9.00 -23.04
C ASN A 154 12.30 8.72 -24.54
N GLU A 155 12.61 7.46 -24.87
CA GLU A 155 12.73 6.92 -26.22
C GLU A 155 11.65 5.87 -26.49
N PRO A 156 11.30 5.60 -27.77
CA PRO A 156 10.41 4.49 -28.11
C PRO A 156 10.90 3.17 -27.52
N LEU A 157 9.97 2.32 -27.08
CA LEU A 157 10.27 0.90 -26.87
C LEU A 157 10.74 0.29 -28.20
N ILE A 158 11.60 -0.72 -28.11
CA ILE A 158 12.09 -1.45 -29.28
C ILE A 158 11.23 -2.68 -29.55
N ALA A 159 11.22 -3.15 -30.79
CA ALA A 159 10.62 -4.44 -31.12
C ALA A 159 11.35 -5.57 -30.37
N GLY A 160 10.61 -6.54 -29.85
CA GLY A 160 11.15 -7.58 -28.96
C GLY A 160 11.28 -7.11 -27.50
N ASP A 161 12.40 -7.45 -26.86
CA ASP A 161 12.57 -7.36 -25.41
C ASP A 161 12.90 -5.93 -24.92
N ASN A 162 12.16 -5.47 -23.91
CA ASN A 162 12.42 -4.24 -23.17
C ASN A 162 12.44 -4.56 -21.67
N TYR A 163 13.29 -3.86 -20.91
CA TYR A 163 13.53 -4.16 -19.50
C TYR A 163 13.28 -2.93 -18.63
N LEU A 164 12.77 -3.14 -17.43
CA LEU A 164 12.57 -2.07 -16.47
C LEU A 164 12.83 -2.61 -15.05
N GLY A 165 13.80 -2.01 -14.36
CA GLY A 165 14.21 -2.39 -13.01
C GLY A 165 15.13 -3.62 -12.94
N TYR A 166 15.77 -3.99 -14.06
CA TYR A 166 16.72 -5.11 -14.10
C TYR A 166 18.16 -4.62 -13.97
N THR A 167 18.78 -4.89 -12.83
CA THR A 167 20.15 -4.43 -12.53
C THR A 167 21.16 -4.93 -13.56
N ALA A 168 21.04 -6.19 -13.99
CA ALA A 168 21.92 -6.80 -14.97
C ALA A 168 21.87 -6.13 -16.36
N MET A 169 20.79 -5.41 -16.68
CA MET A 169 20.59 -4.77 -17.97
C MET A 169 21.13 -3.33 -18.01
N GLY A 170 21.48 -2.73 -16.86
CA GLY A 170 22.08 -1.40 -16.78
C GLY A 170 21.32 -0.35 -17.62
N GLU A 171 22.04 0.36 -18.49
CA GLU A 171 21.47 1.38 -19.39
C GLU A 171 20.50 0.83 -20.46
N GLN A 172 20.44 -0.50 -20.67
CA GLN A 172 19.48 -1.11 -21.60
C GLN A 172 18.06 -1.16 -21.02
N ASN A 173 17.89 -0.83 -19.73
CA ASN A 173 16.55 -0.63 -19.20
C ASN A 173 15.91 0.61 -19.83
N VAL A 174 14.59 0.60 -19.93
CA VAL A 174 13.78 1.77 -20.28
C VAL A 174 14.17 2.92 -19.35
N ASN A 175 14.54 4.04 -19.96
CA ASN A 175 15.04 5.25 -19.30
C ASN A 175 16.27 5.04 -18.40
N GLY A 176 17.05 3.96 -18.59
CA GLY A 176 18.17 3.58 -17.72
C GLY A 176 17.76 3.15 -16.31
N ILE A 177 16.47 2.88 -16.08
CA ILE A 177 15.95 2.50 -14.76
C ILE A 177 16.33 1.04 -14.47
N SER A 178 17.52 0.83 -13.92
CA SER A 178 18.09 -0.50 -13.65
C SER A 178 17.86 -1.00 -12.22
N SER A 179 17.41 -0.15 -11.30
CA SER A 179 16.97 -0.57 -9.96
C SER A 179 15.51 -1.00 -9.98
N PRO A 180 15.13 -2.05 -9.22
CA PRO A 180 13.73 -2.47 -9.09
C PRO A 180 12.81 -1.30 -8.74
N LEU A 181 11.64 -1.26 -9.38
CA LEU A 181 10.72 -0.15 -9.21
C LEU A 181 9.98 -0.24 -7.90
N TYR A 182 9.95 0.87 -7.18
CA TYR A 182 9.21 0.98 -5.94
C TYR A 182 7.71 1.02 -6.18
N LEU A 183 6.98 0.14 -5.49
CA LEU A 183 5.53 0.19 -5.38
C LEU A 183 5.14 0.73 -4.02
N THR A 184 4.58 1.94 -3.99
CA THR A 184 4.15 2.60 -2.76
C THR A 184 2.77 2.09 -2.35
N ARG A 185 2.54 1.74 -1.07
CA ARG A 185 1.18 1.39 -0.59
C ARG A 185 0.23 2.57 -0.77
N VAL A 186 -0.99 2.28 -1.22
CA VAL A 186 -2.09 3.24 -1.27
C VAL A 186 -2.62 3.58 0.13
N PRO A 187 -2.86 2.60 1.04
CA PRO A 187 -3.28 2.92 2.39
C PRO A 187 -2.14 3.44 3.27
N ALA A 188 -2.52 4.01 4.41
CA ALA A 188 -1.72 4.24 5.60
C ALA A 188 -2.25 3.38 6.76
N ARG A 189 -1.52 3.30 7.88
CA ARG A 189 -1.93 2.55 9.08
C ARG A 189 -1.94 3.44 10.31
N VAL A 190 -2.91 3.23 11.21
CA VAL A 190 -3.00 3.89 12.50
C VAL A 190 -2.91 2.84 13.60
N ASP A 191 -1.98 3.05 14.53
CA ASP A 191 -1.67 2.15 15.64
C ASP A 191 -1.90 2.88 16.97
N LEU A 192 -2.81 2.39 17.81
CA LEU A 192 -2.91 2.86 19.21
C LEU A 192 -1.91 2.07 20.06
N VAL A 193 -0.83 2.74 20.46
CA VAL A 193 0.34 2.09 21.09
C VAL A 193 0.29 2.15 22.61
N THR A 194 -0.18 3.25 23.19
CA THR A 194 -0.30 3.36 24.65
C THR A 194 -1.43 4.30 25.02
N VAL A 195 -2.12 3.94 26.11
CA VAL A 195 -3.05 4.83 26.79
C VAL A 195 -2.69 4.88 28.26
N ASP A 196 -2.31 6.05 28.76
CA ASP A 196 -1.91 6.24 30.15
C ASP A 196 -2.71 7.35 30.84
N THR A 197 -2.50 7.46 32.16
CA THR A 197 -3.02 8.56 32.98
C THR A 197 -1.87 9.27 33.67
N LYS A 198 -2.05 10.55 33.95
CA LYS A 198 -1.15 11.38 34.76
C LYS A 198 -1.96 12.10 35.84
N PHE A 199 -2.47 11.33 36.80
CA PHE A 199 -3.35 11.85 37.84
C PHE A 199 -2.64 12.13 39.17
N ALA A 200 -1.47 11.55 39.41
CA ALA A 200 -0.67 11.78 40.61
C ALA A 200 -0.39 13.28 40.82
N GLY A 201 -0.66 13.78 42.03
CA GLY A 201 -0.50 15.20 42.36
C GLY A 201 -1.60 16.13 41.81
N THR A 202 -2.65 15.58 41.18
CA THR A 202 -3.75 16.36 40.59
C THR A 202 -5.09 16.14 41.33
N LYS A 203 -6.14 16.86 40.94
CA LYS A 203 -7.52 16.65 41.45
C LYS A 203 -8.10 15.26 41.14
N LEU A 204 -7.51 14.54 40.19
CA LEU A 204 -7.92 13.17 39.82
C LEU A 204 -7.08 12.09 40.52
N ALA A 205 -6.19 12.45 41.44
CA ALA A 205 -5.28 11.51 42.08
C ALA A 205 -5.98 10.31 42.73
N GLY A 206 -5.56 9.11 42.33
CA GLY A 206 -6.09 7.82 42.77
C GLY A 206 -7.41 7.40 42.11
N ASN A 207 -7.91 8.17 41.14
CA ASN A 207 -8.93 7.67 40.21
C ASN A 207 -8.27 6.80 39.14
N SER A 208 -9.10 6.07 38.40
CA SER A 208 -8.71 5.27 37.23
C SER A 208 -9.58 5.62 36.03
N VAL A 209 -9.19 5.17 34.85
CA VAL A 209 -9.98 5.33 33.63
C VAL A 209 -10.32 3.94 33.09
N ARG A 210 -11.61 3.68 32.88
CA ARG A 210 -12.06 2.52 32.11
C ARG A 210 -12.15 2.92 30.64
N LEU A 211 -11.26 2.38 29.82
CA LEU A 211 -11.30 2.48 28.37
C LEU A 211 -12.42 1.58 27.87
N GLU A 212 -13.48 2.15 27.30
CA GLU A 212 -14.62 1.37 26.83
C GLU A 212 -14.41 0.94 25.38
N GLN A 213 -14.14 1.91 24.51
CA GLN A 213 -14.13 1.69 23.07
C GLN A 213 -13.09 2.56 22.37
N VAL A 214 -12.58 2.06 21.24
CA VAL A 214 -11.73 2.78 20.30
C VAL A 214 -12.26 2.63 18.88
N SER A 215 -12.15 3.69 18.08
CA SER A 215 -12.41 3.74 16.64
C SER A 215 -11.61 4.87 16.01
N VAL A 216 -11.51 4.89 14.69
CA VAL A 216 -11.02 6.04 13.92
C VAL A 216 -12.18 6.59 13.11
N VAL A 217 -12.37 7.91 13.12
CA VAL A 217 -13.45 8.63 12.43
C VAL A 217 -12.90 9.51 11.31
N ASN A 218 -13.78 9.90 10.40
CA ASN A 218 -13.45 10.69 9.20
C ASN A 218 -12.36 10.01 8.36
N ARG A 219 -12.41 8.68 8.24
CA ARG A 219 -11.49 7.95 7.36
C ARG A 219 -12.04 8.07 5.95
N LYS A 220 -11.19 8.41 5.00
CA LYS A 220 -11.56 8.21 3.59
C LYS A 220 -11.63 6.72 3.30
N THR A 221 -12.70 6.31 2.65
CA THR A 221 -12.97 4.91 2.29
C THR A 221 -12.55 4.58 0.87
N ARG A 222 -12.05 5.57 0.12
CA ARG A 222 -11.61 5.41 -1.26
C ARG A 222 -10.35 6.23 -1.51
N ALA A 223 -9.55 5.76 -2.46
CA ALA A 223 -8.37 6.43 -2.99
C ALA A 223 -8.22 6.10 -4.47
N PHE A 224 -7.47 6.91 -5.22
CA PHE A 224 -7.00 6.53 -6.55
C PHE A 224 -5.98 5.38 -6.45
N TYR A 225 -5.89 4.55 -7.49
CA TYR A 225 -4.92 3.44 -7.48
C TYR A 225 -3.47 3.91 -7.49
N PHE A 226 -3.18 5.07 -8.10
CA PHE A 226 -1.82 5.54 -8.32
C PHE A 226 -1.74 7.07 -8.39
N SER A 227 -0.51 7.57 -8.43
CA SER A 227 -0.17 8.97 -8.61
C SER A 227 0.88 9.12 -9.72
N GLU A 228 0.91 10.26 -10.41
CA GLU A 228 1.93 10.50 -11.46
C GLU A 228 3.34 10.48 -10.90
N GLY A 229 3.56 11.20 -9.80
CA GLY A 229 4.84 11.25 -9.10
C GLY A 229 5.09 10.05 -8.18
N GLU A 230 6.37 9.81 -7.90
CA GLU A 230 6.81 8.81 -6.91
C GLU A 230 6.32 9.15 -5.52
N TRP A 231 5.47 8.29 -4.94
CA TRP A 231 4.82 8.53 -3.64
C TRP A 231 4.03 9.86 -3.63
N GLY A 232 3.38 10.17 -4.75
CA GLY A 232 2.44 11.28 -4.87
C GLY A 232 1.10 10.99 -4.18
N ALA A 233 0.24 12.00 -4.16
CA ALA A 233 -1.08 11.93 -3.52
C ALA A 233 -2.02 10.99 -4.29
N VAL A 234 -2.78 10.19 -3.55
CA VAL A 234 -3.84 9.30 -4.07
C VAL A 234 -5.19 9.57 -3.42
N GLU A 235 -5.30 10.68 -2.70
CA GLU A 235 -6.52 11.11 -2.05
C GLU A 235 -7.66 11.32 -3.06
N ALA A 236 -8.81 10.69 -2.80
CA ALA A 236 -10.05 10.92 -3.55
C ALA A 236 -11.01 11.80 -2.73
N ASP A 237 -11.89 12.57 -3.38
CA ASP A 237 -12.83 13.43 -2.66
C ASP A 237 -13.94 12.65 -1.94
N GLY A 238 -14.35 13.17 -0.77
CA GLY A 238 -15.47 12.65 0.01
C GLY A 238 -15.28 11.24 0.59
N ALA A 239 -16.38 10.47 0.64
CA ALA A 239 -16.43 9.07 1.06
C ALA A 239 -15.87 8.80 2.48
N LEU A 240 -16.36 9.56 3.47
CA LEU A 240 -15.93 9.43 4.87
C LEU A 240 -16.73 8.37 5.63
N ASP A 241 -16.05 7.56 6.44
CA ASP A 241 -16.68 6.65 7.40
C ASP A 241 -16.08 6.75 8.82
N SER A 242 -16.55 5.87 9.68
CA SER A 242 -15.84 5.46 10.89
C SER A 242 -15.41 4.00 10.76
N SER A 243 -14.25 3.67 11.30
CA SER A 243 -13.86 2.28 11.48
C SER A 243 -14.90 1.53 12.34
N PRO A 244 -14.94 0.18 12.25
CA PRO A 244 -15.58 -0.63 13.26
C PRO A 244 -15.12 -0.23 14.66
N ILE A 245 -16.06 -0.22 15.61
CA ILE A 245 -15.77 0.07 17.01
C ILE A 245 -15.19 -1.19 17.65
N VAL A 246 -14.04 -1.04 18.30
CA VAL A 246 -13.40 -2.10 19.08
C VAL A 246 -13.62 -1.83 20.55
N SER A 247 -14.13 -2.82 21.28
CA SER A 247 -14.22 -2.78 22.74
C SER A 247 -12.86 -3.06 23.36
N LEU A 248 -12.40 -2.13 24.21
CA LEU A 248 -11.19 -2.33 25.01
C LEU A 248 -11.56 -2.92 26.38
N ASN A 249 -12.54 -2.33 27.05
CA ASN A 249 -13.02 -2.71 28.39
C ASN A 249 -11.90 -2.89 29.44
N THR A 250 -10.83 -2.10 29.34
CA THR A 250 -9.66 -2.17 30.22
C THR A 250 -9.65 -0.99 31.19
N VAL A 251 -9.36 -1.26 32.46
CA VAL A 251 -9.14 -0.20 33.47
C VAL A 251 -7.66 0.11 33.54
N ILE A 252 -7.31 1.38 33.37
CA ILE A 252 -5.95 1.91 33.46
C ILE A 252 -5.83 2.94 34.59
N ASN A 253 -4.62 3.14 35.07
CA ASN A 253 -4.26 4.20 36.02
C ASN A 253 -2.75 4.51 35.89
N ASP A 254 -2.24 5.41 36.75
CA ASP A 254 -0.86 5.90 36.65
C ASP A 254 0.21 4.79 36.76
N VAL A 255 -0.11 3.67 37.41
CA VAL A 255 0.81 2.54 37.57
C VAL A 255 0.57 1.42 36.55
N ASN A 256 -0.64 1.34 36.01
CA ASN A 256 -1.08 0.31 35.06
C ASN A 256 -1.62 0.94 33.78
N PRO A 257 -0.75 1.49 32.90
CA PRO A 257 -1.17 1.96 31.59
C PRO A 257 -1.54 0.81 30.66
N LEU A 258 -2.33 1.08 29.63
CA LEU A 258 -2.51 0.17 28.50
C LEU A 258 -1.29 0.29 27.59
N THR A 259 -0.50 -0.77 27.45
CA THR A 259 0.73 -0.78 26.65
C THR A 259 0.66 -1.78 25.50
N GLY A 260 1.51 -1.58 24.49
CA GLY A 260 1.52 -2.38 23.27
C GLY A 260 0.49 -1.92 22.24
N THR A 261 0.58 -2.43 21.01
CA THR A 261 -0.34 -2.06 19.94
C THR A 261 -1.70 -2.76 20.15
N ASN A 262 -2.64 -2.04 20.76
CA ASN A 262 -3.95 -2.60 21.17
C ASN A 262 -5.06 -2.37 20.12
N TYR A 263 -4.79 -1.54 19.13
CA TYR A 263 -5.70 -1.28 18.04
C TYR A 263 -4.90 -0.89 16.80
N VAL A 264 -5.24 -1.52 15.68
CA VAL A 264 -4.64 -1.29 14.35
C VAL A 264 -5.77 -1.11 13.36
N THR A 265 -5.69 -0.10 12.51
CA THR A 265 -6.58 0.05 11.37
C THR A 265 -5.85 0.65 10.18
N TYR A 266 -6.21 0.19 8.99
CA TYR A 266 -5.85 0.87 7.76
C TYR A 266 -6.77 2.07 7.51
N VAL A 267 -6.23 3.07 6.83
CA VAL A 267 -6.91 4.31 6.42
C VAL A 267 -6.40 4.71 5.03
N MET A 268 -7.21 5.44 4.26
CA MET A 268 -6.73 6.10 3.04
C MET A 268 -6.15 7.47 3.36
N GLU A 269 -5.37 8.01 2.42
CA GLU A 269 -4.87 9.39 2.46
C GLU A 269 -6.01 10.39 2.70
N ASN A 270 -5.80 11.34 3.62
CA ASN A 270 -6.79 12.36 3.97
C ASN A 270 -6.05 13.61 4.46
N THR A 271 -6.09 14.66 3.65
CA THR A 271 -5.48 15.97 3.94
C THR A 271 -6.50 17.05 4.31
N ASP A 272 -7.77 16.67 4.51
CA ASP A 272 -8.83 17.60 4.92
C ASP A 272 -8.67 18.03 6.39
N THR A 273 -8.55 19.34 6.63
CA THR A 273 -8.46 19.92 7.98
C THR A 273 -9.82 20.19 8.62
N ALA A 274 -10.90 20.25 7.84
CA ALA A 274 -12.26 20.40 8.33
C ALA A 274 -12.84 19.06 8.82
N ALA A 275 -12.47 17.95 8.17
CA ALA A 275 -12.83 16.59 8.58
C ALA A 275 -11.60 15.67 8.67
N PRO A 276 -10.64 15.96 9.57
CA PRO A 276 -9.41 15.19 9.66
C PRO A 276 -9.67 13.79 10.20
N THR A 277 -8.95 12.81 9.67
CA THR A 277 -8.92 11.46 10.23
C THR A 277 -8.49 11.54 11.69
N SER A 278 -9.33 11.04 12.59
CA SER A 278 -9.18 11.27 14.03
C SER A 278 -9.33 9.98 14.82
N ILE A 279 -8.50 9.80 15.85
CA ILE A 279 -8.71 8.74 16.84
C ILE A 279 -9.88 9.13 17.74
N ARG A 280 -10.78 8.19 18.01
CA ARG A 280 -11.94 8.38 18.90
C ARG A 280 -11.95 7.31 19.98
N ILE A 281 -11.89 7.74 21.24
CA ILE A 281 -11.89 6.88 22.42
C ILE A 281 -13.08 7.22 23.31
N LYS A 282 -13.90 6.24 23.65
CA LYS A 282 -14.91 6.35 24.69
C LYS A 282 -14.31 5.84 26.00
N ALA A 283 -14.31 6.67 27.04
CA ALA A 283 -13.70 6.34 28.32
C ALA A 283 -14.51 6.88 29.51
N SER A 284 -14.43 6.15 30.61
CA SER A 284 -15.14 6.44 31.86
C SER A 284 -14.16 6.71 32.98
N LEU A 285 -14.29 7.85 33.65
CA LEU A 285 -13.58 8.14 34.90
C LEU A 285 -14.20 7.28 36.01
N VAL A 286 -13.36 6.50 36.67
CA VAL A 286 -13.74 5.62 37.78
C VAL A 286 -13.07 6.13 39.04
N ASN A 287 -13.88 6.46 40.04
CA ASN A 287 -13.36 7.01 41.30
C ASN A 287 -12.73 5.91 42.18
N LYS A 288 -12.15 6.32 43.32
CA LYS A 288 -11.53 5.41 44.30
C LYS A 288 -12.46 4.31 44.84
N SER A 289 -13.77 4.54 44.88
CA SER A 289 -14.74 3.53 45.33
C SER A 289 -15.15 2.56 44.23
N GLY A 290 -14.59 2.68 43.03
CA GLY A 290 -14.90 1.84 41.87
C GLY A 290 -16.16 2.25 41.11
N ALA A 291 -16.80 3.38 41.49
CA ALA A 291 -17.97 3.89 40.81
C ALA A 291 -17.58 4.74 39.60
N VAL A 292 -18.36 4.63 38.52
CA VAL A 292 -18.21 5.51 37.35
C VAL A 292 -18.70 6.91 37.73
N ALA A 293 -17.80 7.88 37.69
CA ALA A 293 -18.11 9.27 37.96
C ALA A 293 -18.63 9.98 36.70
N GLN A 294 -18.04 9.68 35.54
CA GLN A 294 -18.37 10.33 34.28
C GLN A 294 -17.91 9.47 33.10
N THR A 295 -18.64 9.52 31.99
CA THR A 295 -18.25 8.92 30.70
C THR A 295 -18.17 10.00 29.64
N LYS A 296 -17.10 10.00 28.85
CA LYS A 296 -16.88 10.94 27.75
C LYS A 296 -16.39 10.22 26.50
N THR A 297 -16.70 10.80 25.34
CA THR A 297 -16.10 10.44 24.07
C THR A 297 -15.09 11.50 23.69
N PHE A 298 -13.85 11.07 23.49
CA PHE A 298 -12.71 11.89 23.12
C PHE A 298 -12.40 11.69 21.65
N THR A 299 -12.19 12.79 20.92
CA THR A 299 -11.77 12.75 19.52
C THR A 299 -10.55 13.65 19.36
N SER A 300 -9.53 13.16 18.66
CA SER A 300 -8.33 13.95 18.37
C SER A 300 -7.83 13.71 16.94
N PRO A 301 -7.62 14.77 16.14
CA PRO A 301 -7.02 14.66 14.82
C PRO A 301 -5.64 14.01 14.85
N ILE A 302 -5.39 13.10 13.91
CA ILE A 302 -4.09 12.44 13.78
C ILE A 302 -3.19 13.31 12.89
N ASN A 303 -2.00 13.64 13.41
CA ASN A 303 -0.95 14.36 12.69
C ASN A 303 -1.36 15.75 12.13
N LEU A 304 -2.36 16.43 12.70
CA LEU A 304 -2.87 17.72 12.19
C LEU A 304 -1.78 18.77 11.97
N ASN A 305 -0.76 18.79 12.84
CA ASN A 305 0.36 19.73 12.80
C ASN A 305 1.71 19.02 12.62
N GLY A 306 1.75 17.92 11.86
CA GLY A 306 2.95 17.09 11.68
C GLY A 306 4.20 17.85 11.25
N ILE A 307 4.07 18.84 10.36
CA ILE A 307 5.19 19.68 9.90
C ILE A 307 5.83 20.44 11.06
N ASN A 308 5.01 20.96 11.99
CA ASN A 308 5.51 21.68 13.17
C ASN A 308 6.24 20.74 14.14
N LEU A 309 6.01 19.44 14.04
CA LEU A 309 6.68 18.38 14.79
C LEU A 309 7.90 17.80 14.06
N GLY A 310 8.24 18.35 12.89
CA GLY A 310 9.41 17.94 12.08
C GLY A 310 9.14 16.84 11.06
N TYR A 311 7.88 16.43 10.85
CA TYR A 311 7.52 15.47 9.81
C TYR A 311 7.38 16.13 8.44
N GLY A 312 7.48 15.33 7.36
CA GLY A 312 7.39 15.83 5.98
C GLY A 312 5.98 16.23 5.52
N HIS A 313 4.95 16.01 6.34
CA HIS A 313 3.56 16.28 6.01
C HIS A 313 2.68 16.42 7.26
N ASN A 314 1.55 17.11 7.09
CA ASN A 314 0.43 17.07 8.03
C ASN A 314 -0.53 15.94 7.65
N LEU A 315 -1.40 15.57 8.60
CA LEU A 315 -2.50 14.63 8.43
C LEU A 315 -2.06 13.25 7.89
N ILE A 316 -2.95 12.55 7.21
CA ILE A 316 -2.76 11.18 6.73
C ILE A 316 -2.24 11.20 5.30
N LYS A 317 -1.09 10.56 5.07
CA LYS A 317 -0.43 10.34 3.79
C LYS A 317 -0.23 8.86 3.58
N ARG A 318 -0.41 8.37 2.34
CA ARG A 318 -0.21 6.96 1.96
C ARG A 318 1.16 6.42 2.41
N ASN A 319 1.26 5.11 2.65
CA ASN A 319 2.50 4.39 2.98
C ASN A 319 3.24 4.87 4.24
N TYR A 320 2.51 5.45 5.20
CA TYR A 320 3.01 5.77 6.54
C TYR A 320 2.26 4.98 7.62
N VAL A 321 2.94 4.76 8.74
CA VAL A 321 2.32 4.29 9.99
C VAL A 321 2.26 5.46 10.98
N TYR A 322 1.09 5.66 11.57
CA TYR A 322 0.79 6.67 12.57
C TYR A 322 0.62 6.00 13.92
N ARG A 323 1.67 6.05 14.73
CA ARG A 323 1.65 5.53 16.09
C ARG A 323 1.07 6.60 17.02
N VAL A 324 0.08 6.22 17.82
CA VAL A 324 -0.73 7.13 18.64
C VAL A 324 -0.59 6.77 20.11
N TRP A 325 -0.21 7.75 20.93
CA TRP A 325 -0.19 7.67 22.38
C TRP A 325 -1.21 8.65 22.95
N VAL A 326 -1.98 8.19 23.92
CA VAL A 326 -3.04 8.95 24.54
C VAL A 326 -2.76 9.10 26.03
N THR A 327 -2.85 10.32 26.54
CA THR A 327 -2.68 10.61 27.97
C THR A 327 -3.92 11.31 28.51
N PHE A 328 -4.52 10.72 29.56
CA PHE A 328 -5.50 11.42 30.39
C PHE A 328 -4.80 12.20 31.49
N GLY A 329 -4.88 13.53 31.44
CA GLY A 329 -4.34 14.44 32.45
C GLY A 329 -5.41 14.97 33.40
N GLU A 330 -5.01 15.90 34.27
CA GLU A 330 -5.86 16.48 35.31
C GLU A 330 -7.20 17.06 34.82
N ASN A 331 -7.22 17.58 33.59
CA ASN A 331 -8.38 18.29 33.03
C ASN A 331 -9.13 17.45 32.00
N SER A 332 -8.69 16.22 31.67
CA SER A 332 -9.29 15.45 30.58
C SER A 332 -10.81 15.22 30.76
N PHE A 333 -11.29 15.13 31.99
CA PHE A 333 -12.71 14.95 32.28
C PHE A 333 -13.49 16.25 32.52
N ASP A 334 -12.83 17.41 32.49
CA ASP A 334 -13.50 18.71 32.55
C ASP A 334 -14.32 18.97 31.27
N PRO A 335 -15.31 19.87 31.32
CA PRO A 335 -16.00 20.35 30.12
C PRO A 335 -15.01 20.91 29.08
N GLU A 336 -15.33 20.78 27.79
CA GLU A 336 -14.58 21.38 26.67
C GLU A 336 -13.09 21.03 26.54
N THR A 337 -12.61 20.01 27.25
CA THR A 337 -11.20 19.60 27.18
C THR A 337 -10.98 18.53 26.10
N THR A 338 -9.97 18.75 25.25
CA THR A 338 -9.52 17.80 24.24
C THR A 338 -8.51 16.81 24.81
N LEU A 339 -8.38 15.66 24.15
CA LEU A 339 -7.45 14.62 24.56
C LEU A 339 -6.02 14.99 24.19
N ILE A 340 -5.08 14.80 25.11
CA ILE A 340 -3.66 14.93 24.79
C ILE A 340 -3.26 13.69 23.99
N VAL A 341 -2.94 13.92 22.72
CA VAL A 341 -2.53 12.87 21.79
C VAL A 341 -1.16 13.20 21.23
N ARG A 342 -0.21 12.30 21.45
CA ARG A 342 1.09 12.32 20.77
C ARG A 342 1.00 11.39 19.57
N VAL A 343 1.45 11.87 18.42
CA VAL A 343 1.56 11.08 17.19
C VAL A 343 3.02 10.98 16.81
N GLU A 344 3.48 9.76 16.53
CA GLU A 344 4.75 9.51 15.85
C GLU A 344 4.43 9.00 14.45
N VAL A 345 4.93 9.72 13.44
CA VAL A 345 4.82 9.30 12.04
C VAL A 345 6.11 8.56 11.69
N VAL A 346 5.97 7.31 11.23
CA VAL A 346 7.09 6.43 10.90
C VAL A 346 6.88 5.83 9.51
N ASP A 347 7.98 5.53 8.83
CA ASP A 347 7.95 4.88 7.53
C ASP A 347 7.40 3.45 7.65
N TRP A 348 6.84 2.95 6.55
CA TRP A 348 6.19 1.64 6.52
C TRP A 348 7.07 0.60 5.81
N GLY A 349 7.95 -0.04 6.58
CA GLY A 349 8.83 -1.12 6.11
C GLY A 349 10.30 -0.72 6.04
N PRO A 350 11.19 -1.67 5.71
CA PRO A 350 12.63 -1.51 5.89
C PRO A 350 13.22 -0.40 5.02
N VAL A 351 14.22 0.30 5.56
CA VAL A 351 15.07 1.24 4.81
C VAL A 351 15.86 0.50 3.73
N SER A 352 15.65 0.82 2.46
CA SER A 352 16.44 0.25 1.37
C SER A 352 17.77 0.98 1.25
N GLN A 353 18.86 0.36 1.74
CA GLN A 353 20.21 0.80 1.42
C GLN A 353 20.59 0.24 0.05
N ASP A 354 20.63 1.09 -0.98
CA ASP A 354 21.47 0.80 -2.13
C ASP A 354 22.91 1.09 -1.68
N VAL A 355 23.73 0.04 -1.50
CA VAL A 355 25.15 0.22 -1.25
C VAL A 355 25.74 0.83 -2.52
N VAL A 356 25.99 2.14 -2.50
CA VAL A 356 26.89 2.77 -3.46
C VAL A 356 28.28 2.28 -3.09
N ILE A 357 28.80 1.31 -3.83
CA ILE A 357 30.23 1.02 -3.82
C ILE A 357 30.85 2.09 -4.72
N ASP A 358 31.55 3.05 -4.10
CA ASP A 358 32.36 4.06 -4.80
C ASP A 358 33.51 3.40 -5.60
#